data_AF-A0A950IHR3-F1
#
_entry.id   AF-A0A950IHR3-F1
#
_cell.length_a   1.000
_cell.length_b   1.000
_cell.length_c   1.000
_cell.angle_alpha   90.00
_cell.angle_beta   90.00
_cell.angle_gamma   90.00
#
_symmetry.space_group_name_H-M   'P 1'
#
loop_
_entity.id
_entity.type
_entity.pdbx_description
1 polymer ?
#
loop_
_entity_poly.entity_id
_entity_poly.type
_entity_poly.pdbx_seq_one_letter_code
_entity_poly.pdbx_strand_id
1 'polypeptide(L)'
;MRGLRLVMDAGRKAPLNVKVAREAMRANPQLGAVDALLLGTAVLDAARDRGIWPPFLAAALLQESAFDPHAVSVAGAVGIAQFTVPTAMEYGVD
;
A
#
# COMPACT_ATOMS: atom_id res chain seq x y z
N MET A 1 13.37 -0.92 6.61
CA MET A 1 13.10 -0.61 5.18
C MET A 1 12.22 -1.69 4.57
N ARG A 2 10.89 -1.63 4.76
CA ARG A 2 9.95 -2.64 4.23
C ARG A 2 9.61 -2.36 2.75
N GLY A 3 9.40 -1.09 2.38
CA GLY A 3 9.13 -0.69 1.00
C GLY A 3 10.22 -1.07 -0.02
N LEU A 4 11.49 -1.10 0.42
CA LEU A 4 12.63 -1.46 -0.43
C LEU A 4 12.58 -2.93 -0.92
N ARG A 5 11.99 -3.84 -0.14
CA ARG A 5 11.86 -5.26 -0.52
C ARG A 5 10.87 -5.48 -1.65
N LEU A 6 9.82 -4.67 -1.73
CA LEU A 6 8.82 -4.77 -2.80
C LEU A 6 9.43 -4.45 -4.17
N VAL A 7 10.42 -3.57 -4.20
CA VAL A 7 11.18 -3.20 -5.41
C VAL A 7 12.26 -4.25 -5.76
N MET A 8 12.86 -4.92 -4.76
CA MET A 8 14.03 -5.79 -4.95
C MET A 8 13.73 -7.32 -4.99
N ASP A 9 12.76 -7.83 -4.22
CA ASP A 9 12.49 -9.28 -4.05
C ASP A 9 11.37 -9.81 -4.96
N ALA A 10 10.82 -8.93 -5.78
CA ALA A 10 9.74 -9.19 -6.71
C ALA A 10 10.18 -10.15 -7.85
N GLY A 11 10.25 -11.46 -7.58
CA GLY A 11 10.65 -12.52 -8.52
C GLY A 11 10.13 -12.30 -9.95
N ARG A 12 11.01 -12.48 -10.94
CA ARG A 12 10.85 -11.98 -12.34
C ARG A 12 9.55 -12.35 -13.05
N LYS A 13 8.84 -13.41 -12.65
CA LYS A 13 7.74 -14.00 -13.45
C LYS A 13 6.31 -13.68 -12.96
N ALA A 14 6.11 -13.25 -11.71
CA ALA A 14 4.75 -13.01 -11.21
C ALA A 14 4.20 -11.64 -11.70
N PRO A 15 2.87 -11.50 -11.91
CA PRO A 15 2.23 -10.20 -12.12
C PRO A 15 2.45 -9.27 -10.92
N LEU A 16 2.55 -7.96 -11.16
CA LEU A 16 2.90 -6.99 -10.11
C LEU A 16 1.90 -6.96 -8.95
N ASN A 17 0.60 -7.10 -9.21
CA ASN A 17 -0.43 -7.17 -8.16
C ASN A 17 -0.23 -8.37 -7.23
N VAL A 18 0.17 -9.53 -7.76
CA VAL A 18 0.49 -10.72 -6.96
C VAL A 18 1.71 -10.49 -6.09
N LYS A 19 2.71 -9.73 -6.58
CA LYS A 19 3.89 -9.38 -5.79
C LYS A 19 3.53 -8.41 -4.65
N VAL A 20 2.72 -7.40 -4.95
CA VAL A 20 2.20 -6.46 -3.94
C VAL A 20 1.38 -7.19 -2.89
N ALA A 21 0.44 -8.05 -3.31
CA ALA A 21 -0.40 -8.83 -2.41
C ALA A 21 0.44 -9.72 -1.47
N ARG A 22 1.46 -10.40 -2.00
CA ARG A 22 2.37 -11.22 -1.20
C ARG A 22 3.09 -10.41 -0.13
N GLU A 23 3.62 -9.24 -0.48
CA GLU A 23 4.32 -8.38 0.47
C GLU A 23 3.38 -7.74 1.48
N ALA A 24 2.16 -7.36 1.06
CA ALA A 24 1.11 -6.87 1.96
C ALA A 24 0.75 -7.95 3.01
N MET A 25 0.49 -9.19 2.60
CA MET A 25 0.23 -10.31 3.53
C MET A 25 1.40 -10.60 4.48
N ARG A 26 2.64 -10.42 4.01
CA ARG A 26 3.84 -10.59 4.86
C ARG A 26 3.95 -9.51 5.92
N ALA A 27 3.54 -8.29 5.61
CA ALA A 27 3.65 -7.15 6.50
C ALA A 27 2.43 -6.97 7.41
N ASN A 28 1.26 -7.42 6.96
CA ASN A 28 -0.01 -7.34 7.68
C ASN A 28 -0.67 -8.74 7.71
N PRO A 29 -0.58 -9.47 8.85
CA PRO A 29 -1.13 -10.81 9.00
C PRO A 29 -2.66 -10.84 9.04
N GLN A 30 -3.33 -9.68 9.14
CA GLN A 30 -4.79 -9.59 9.12
C GLN A 30 -5.35 -9.57 7.68
N LEU A 31 -4.50 -9.35 6.67
CA LEU A 31 -4.93 -9.35 5.26
C LEU A 31 -5.04 -10.78 4.73
N GLY A 32 -6.25 -11.17 4.34
CA GLY A 32 -6.52 -12.39 3.58
C GLY A 32 -5.93 -12.33 2.17
N ALA A 33 -5.72 -13.49 1.54
CA ALA A 33 -5.11 -13.55 0.21
C ALA A 33 -5.94 -12.87 -0.89
N VAL A 34 -7.27 -12.97 -0.80
CA VAL A 34 -8.20 -12.31 -1.75
C VAL A 34 -8.15 -10.79 -1.55
N ASP A 35 -8.28 -10.32 -0.31
CA ASP A 35 -8.26 -8.89 0.01
C ASP A 35 -6.91 -8.26 -0.37
N ALA A 36 -5.81 -8.94 -0.10
CA ALA A 36 -4.48 -8.47 -0.49
C ALA A 36 -4.32 -8.37 -2.02
N LEU A 37 -4.92 -9.27 -2.79
CA LEU A 37 -4.90 -9.21 -4.25
C LEU A 37 -5.78 -8.08 -4.80
N LEU A 38 -6.98 -7.90 -4.23
CA LEU A 38 -7.88 -6.81 -4.59
C LEU A 38 -7.23 -5.46 -4.29
N LEU A 39 -6.71 -5.29 -3.08
CA LEU A 39 -6.05 -4.07 -2.63
C LEU A 39 -4.78 -3.78 -3.45
N GLY A 40 -3.95 -4.80 -3.69
CA GLY A 40 -2.79 -4.68 -4.55
C GLY A 40 -3.16 -4.28 -5.99
N THR A 41 -4.26 -4.78 -6.53
CA THR A 41 -4.75 -4.39 -7.86
C THR A 41 -5.23 -2.93 -7.86
N ALA A 42 -6.06 -2.55 -6.88
CA ALA A 42 -6.56 -1.19 -6.74
C ALA A 42 -5.43 -0.14 -6.62
N VAL A 43 -4.37 -0.45 -5.88
CA VAL A 43 -3.21 0.44 -5.74
C VAL A 43 -2.47 0.62 -7.06
N LEU A 44 -2.31 -0.45 -7.85
CA LEU A 44 -1.64 -0.35 -9.14
C LEU A 44 -2.46 0.42 -10.17
N ASP A 45 -3.78 0.26 -10.14
CA ASP A 45 -4.67 1.01 -11.02
C ASP A 45 -4.70 2.49 -10.63
N ALA A 46 -4.85 2.80 -9.34
CA ALA A 46 -4.78 4.16 -8.84
C ALA A 46 -3.45 4.86 -9.15
N ALA A 47 -2.33 4.12 -9.14
CA ALA A 47 -1.03 4.64 -9.55
C ALA A 47 -1.00 4.97 -11.05
N ARG A 48 -1.49 4.06 -11.90
CA ARG A 48 -1.53 4.25 -13.35
C ARG A 48 -2.41 5.45 -13.73
N ASP A 49 -3.59 5.56 -13.14
CA ASP A 49 -4.55 6.63 -13.43
C ASP A 49 -3.97 8.01 -13.10
N ARG A 50 -3.05 8.08 -12.14
CA ARG A 50 -2.38 9.32 -11.71
C ARG A 50 -0.97 9.50 -12.31
N GLY A 51 -0.52 8.61 -13.19
CA GLY A 51 0.82 8.65 -13.76
C GLY A 51 1.94 8.42 -12.74
N ILE A 52 1.63 7.82 -11.59
CA ILE A 52 2.59 7.48 -10.54
C ILE A 52 3.22 6.12 -10.86
N TRP A 53 4.52 5.97 -10.61
CA TRP A 53 5.19 4.68 -10.79
C TRP A 53 4.58 3.64 -9.83
N PRO A 54 3.93 2.56 -10.31
CA PRO A 54 3.13 1.70 -9.43
C PRO A 54 3.90 1.01 -8.29
N PRO A 55 5.14 0.52 -8.50
CA PRO A 55 5.98 0.02 -7.41
C PRO A 55 6.29 1.06 -6.34
N PHE A 56 6.40 2.35 -6.71
CA PHE A 56 6.65 3.42 -5.74
C PHE A 56 5.45 3.62 -4.82
N LEU A 57 4.24 3.73 -5.39
CA LEU A 57 3.03 3.88 -4.56
C LEU A 57 2.84 2.66 -3.65
N ALA A 58 2.99 1.45 -4.17
CA ALA A 58 2.89 0.23 -3.37
C ALA A 58 3.94 0.17 -2.25
N ALA A 59 5.18 0.57 -2.53
CA ALA A 59 6.24 0.62 -1.52
C ALA A 59 5.98 1.68 -0.44
N ALA A 60 5.39 2.83 -0.81
CA ALA A 60 4.99 3.86 0.14
C ALA A 60 3.90 3.34 1.08
N LEU A 61 2.80 2.78 0.55
CA LEU A 61 1.72 2.23 1.38
C LEU A 61 2.17 1.07 2.27
N LEU A 62 3.11 0.24 1.80
CA LEU A 62 3.74 -0.79 2.64
C LEU A 62 4.53 -0.20 3.81
N GLN A 63 5.18 0.94 3.59
CA GLN A 63 6.01 1.62 4.59
C GLN A 63 5.17 2.42 5.58
N GLU A 64 4.06 3.03 5.13
CA GLU A 64 3.18 3.85 5.96
C GLU A 64 2.32 3.00 6.90
N SER A 65 1.56 2.05 6.36
CA SER A 65 0.54 1.31 7.13
C SER A 65 0.70 -0.21 7.05
N ALA A 66 1.67 -0.71 6.31
CA ALA A 66 1.72 -2.12 5.90
C ALA A 66 0.42 -2.56 5.19
N PHE A 67 -0.20 -1.68 4.40
CA PHE A 67 -1.50 -1.90 3.75
C PHE A 67 -2.68 -2.08 4.73
N ASP A 68 -2.60 -1.55 5.94
CA ASP A 68 -3.73 -1.53 6.88
C ASP A 68 -4.61 -0.28 6.65
N PRO A 69 -5.86 -0.44 6.15
CA PRO A 69 -6.78 0.67 5.95
C PRO A 69 -7.30 1.29 7.25
N HIS A 70 -7.07 0.65 8.39
CA HIS A 70 -7.53 1.10 9.71
C HIS A 70 -6.38 1.49 10.64
N ALA A 71 -5.15 1.60 10.12
CA ALA A 71 -3.99 1.97 10.92
C ALA A 71 -4.15 3.36 11.54
N VAL A 72 -3.82 3.49 12.82
CA VAL A 72 -3.79 4.76 13.56
C VAL A 72 -2.43 4.90 14.26
N SER A 73 -1.72 5.99 13.98
CA SER A 73 -0.43 6.27 14.62
C SER A 73 -0.59 7.06 15.92
N VAL A 74 0.47 7.05 16.75
CA VAL A 74 0.55 7.88 17.98
C VAL A 74 0.45 9.37 17.67
N ALA A 75 0.89 9.79 16.48
CA ALA A 75 0.83 11.17 16.03
C ALA A 75 -0.53 11.55 15.41
N GLY A 76 -1.51 10.64 15.40
CA GLY A 76 -2.86 10.89 14.88
C GLY A 76 -2.97 10.77 13.36
N ALA A 77 -2.00 10.12 12.71
CA ALA A 77 -2.12 9.76 11.30
C ALA A 77 -3.05 8.54 11.15
N VAL A 78 -3.89 8.53 10.12
CA VAL A 78 -4.95 7.52 9.94
C VAL A 78 -4.93 6.88 8.56
N GLY A 79 -5.37 5.62 8.51
CA GLY A 79 -5.66 4.88 7.29
C GLY A 79 -4.45 4.43 6.50
N ILE A 80 -4.70 3.92 5.30
CA ILE A 80 -3.68 3.23 4.48
C ILE A 80 -2.50 4.12 4.09
N ALA A 81 -2.74 5.43 3.93
CA ALA A 81 -1.74 6.41 3.54
C ALA A 81 -1.14 7.19 4.72
N GLN A 82 -1.61 6.93 5.96
CA GLN A 82 -1.15 7.62 7.17
C GLN A 82 -1.17 9.15 7.03
N PHE A 83 -2.28 9.70 6.54
CA PHE A 83 -2.48 11.14 6.54
C PHE A 83 -2.90 11.63 7.93
N THR A 84 -2.39 12.80 8.32
CA THR A 84 -2.99 13.54 9.43
C THR A 84 -4.36 14.08 9.00
N VAL A 85 -5.26 14.33 9.95
CA VAL A 85 -6.59 14.88 9.63
C VAL A 85 -6.52 16.16 8.78
N PRO A 86 -5.67 17.16 9.07
CA PRO A 86 -5.53 18.33 8.20
C PRO A 86 -5.13 17.98 6.76
N THR A 87 -4.18 17.05 6.59
CA THR A 87 -3.73 16.58 5.27
C THR A 87 -4.85 15.85 4.53
N ALA A 88 -5.61 14.98 5.20
CA ALA A 88 -6.74 14.29 4.59
C ALA A 88 -7.80 15.30 4.08
N MET A 89 -8.09 16.33 4.86
CA MET A 89 -9.01 17.42 4.46
C MET A 89 -8.48 18.21 3.25
N GLU A 90 -7.18 18.52 3.21
CA GLU A 90 -6.55 19.25 2.10
C GLU A 90 -6.67 18.48 0.78
N TYR A 91 -6.52 17.16 0.82
CA TYR A 91 -6.61 16.29 -0.36
C TYR A 91 -8.02 15.73 -0.61
N GLY A 92 -9.01 16.10 0.19
CA GLY A 92 -10.41 15.68 0.03
C GLY A 92 -10.64 14.18 0.20
N VAL A 93 -9.92 13.56 1.14
CA VAL A 93 -10.03 12.13 1.48
C VAL A 93 -10.72 11.97 2.83
N ASP A 94 -11.67 11.04 2.94
CA ASP A 94 -12.44 10.75 4.16
C ASP A 94 -12.01 9.46 4.89
#